data_AF-D3YZB8-F1
#
_entry.id   AF-D3YZB8-F1
#
_cell.length_a   1.000
_cell.length_b   1.000
_cell.length_c   1.000
_cell.angle_alpha   90.00
_cell.angle_beta   90.00
_cell.angle_gamma   90.00
#
_symmetry.space_group_name_H-M   'P 1'
#
loop_
_entity.id
_entity.type
_entity.pdbx_description
1 polymer ?
#
loop_
_entity_poly.entity_id
_entity_poly.type
_entity_poly.pdbx_seq_one_letter_code
_entity_poly.pdbx_strand_id
1 'polypeptide(L)'
;MMVEFAPLNTPLARCLQTAAVLQWVLSFLLLVQVCIGIMVMLVLYNYWFLYIPYLVWFYYDWRTPEQGGRRWNWVQSWPVWK
;
A
#
# COMPACT_ATOMS: atom_id res chain seq x y z
N MET A 1 32.93 20.26 4.72
CA MET A 1 32.09 19.22 5.33
C MET A 1 32.23 17.97 4.49
N MET A 2 32.92 16.95 5.00
CA MET A 2 33.14 15.69 4.30
C MET A 2 31.95 14.79 4.64
N VAL A 3 31.21 14.36 3.62
CA VAL A 3 30.12 13.39 3.83
C VAL A 3 30.80 12.06 4.15
N GLU A 4 30.82 11.69 5.44
CA GLU A 4 31.23 10.35 5.85
C GLU A 4 30.14 9.37 5.40
N PHE A 5 30.43 8.65 4.33
CA PHE A 5 29.58 7.55 3.89
C PHE A 5 29.67 6.42 4.92
N ALA A 6 28.50 5.95 5.37
CA ALA A 6 28.41 4.87 6.34
C ALA A 6 29.23 3.64 5.89
N PRO A 7 29.92 2.96 6.82
CA PRO A 7 30.78 1.81 6.49
C PRO A 7 29.96 0.73 5.78
N LEU A 8 30.53 0.16 4.71
CA LEU A 8 29.93 -0.90 3.87
C LEU A 8 29.55 -2.18 4.66
N ASN A 9 29.96 -2.28 5.92
CA ASN A 9 29.63 -3.35 6.87
C ASN A 9 28.43 -2.98 7.75
N THR A 10 27.41 -2.33 7.19
CA THR A 10 26.15 -2.06 7.90
C THR A 10 25.46 -3.39 8.26
N PRO A 11 25.00 -3.57 9.52
CA PRO A 11 24.34 -4.81 9.93
C PRO A 11 23.12 -5.06 9.04
N LEU A 12 23.03 -6.26 8.44
CA LEU A 12 21.93 -6.67 7.55
C LEU A 12 20.54 -6.34 8.10
N ALA A 13 20.39 -6.35 9.43
CA ALA A 13 19.19 -5.94 10.13
C ALA A 13 18.72 -4.51 9.79
N ARG A 14 19.62 -3.53 9.69
CA ARG A 14 19.30 -2.13 9.31
C ARG A 14 18.83 -2.03 7.86
N CYS A 15 19.50 -2.72 6.94
CA CYS A 15 19.11 -2.76 5.53
C CYS A 15 17.74 -3.42 5.35
N LEU A 16 17.47 -4.52 6.06
CA LEU A 16 16.18 -5.19 6.06
C LEU A 16 15.06 -4.29 6.61
N GLN A 17 15.31 -3.52 7.67
CA GLN A 17 14.32 -2.56 8.18
C GLN A 17 14.02 -1.45 7.16
N THR A 18 15.04 -0.87 6.54
CA THR A 18 14.82 0.13 5.47
C THR A 18 14.15 -0.47 4.25
N ALA A 19 14.48 -1.72 3.89
CA ALA A 19 13.84 -2.43 2.79
C ALA A 19 12.38 -2.78 3.11
N ALA A 20 12.04 -3.14 4.34
CA ALA A 20 10.67 -3.39 4.77
C ALA A 20 9.82 -2.11 4.71
N VAL A 21 10.35 -0.97 5.19
CA VAL A 21 9.66 0.33 5.08
C VAL A 21 9.53 0.74 3.62
N LEU A 22 10.58 0.58 2.81
CA LEU A 22 10.54 0.87 1.37
C LEU A 22 9.54 -0.02 0.64
N GLN A 23 9.53 -1.32 0.92
CA GLN A 23 8.56 -2.28 0.39
C GLN A 23 7.15 -1.87 0.79
N TRP A 24 6.93 -1.45 2.04
CA TRP A 24 5.63 -1.00 2.52
C TRP A 24 5.17 0.22 1.72
N VAL A 25 5.99 1.26 1.62
CA VAL A 25 5.69 2.49 0.86
C VAL A 25 5.45 2.18 -0.63
N LEU A 26 6.30 1.35 -1.24
CA LEU A 26 6.14 0.92 -2.63
C LEU A 26 4.87 0.10 -2.82
N SER A 27 4.48 -0.74 -1.85
CA SER A 27 3.24 -1.51 -1.91
C SER A 27 2.03 -0.58 -1.96
N PHE A 28 1.99 0.47 -1.13
CA PHE A 28 0.90 1.46 -1.18
C PHE A 28 0.85 2.18 -2.53
N LEU A 29 2.00 2.66 -3.01
CA LEU A 29 2.09 3.36 -4.30
C LEU A 29 1.66 2.43 -5.45
N LEU A 30 2.23 1.23 -5.54
CA LEU A 30 1.91 0.31 -6.63
C LEU A 30 0.45 -0.15 -6.57
N LEU A 31 -0.09 -0.43 -5.38
CA LEU A 31 -1.46 -0.88 -5.22
C LEU A 31 -2.46 0.16 -5.71
N VAL A 32 -2.24 1.44 -5.42
CA VAL A 32 -3.11 2.53 -5.93
C VAL A 32 -3.10 2.57 -7.45
N GLN A 33 -1.91 2.53 -8.07
CA GLN A 33 -1.79 2.51 -9.54
C GLN A 33 -2.49 1.30 -10.16
N VAL A 34 -2.31 0.12 -9.59
CA VAL A 34 -2.95 -1.13 -10.07
C VAL A 34 -4.48 -1.04 -9.93
N CYS A 35 -4.99 -0.57 -8.79
CA CYS A 35 -6.43 -0.39 -8.58
C CYS A 35 -7.05 0.58 -9.58
N ILE A 36 -6.39 1.71 -9.86
CA ILE A 36 -6.84 2.67 -10.88
C ILE A 36 -6.82 2.02 -12.27
N GLY A 37 -5.74 1.31 -12.61
CA GLY A 37 -5.62 0.61 -13.88
C GLY A 37 -6.74 -0.41 -14.11
N ILE A 38 -7.06 -1.21 -13.08
CA ILE A 38 -8.19 -2.15 -13.10
C ILE A 38 -9.50 -1.39 -13.34
N MET A 39 -9.77 -0.32 -12.60
CA MET A 39 -10.99 0.49 -12.80
C MET A 39 -11.11 1.04 -14.22
N VAL A 40 -10.03 1.57 -14.78
CA VAL A 40 -10.01 2.08 -16.16
C VAL A 40 -10.30 0.95 -17.15
N MET A 41 -9.67 -0.22 -17.00
CA MET A 41 -9.96 -1.38 -17.85
C MET A 41 -11.43 -1.77 -17.76
N LEU A 42 -12.01 -1.84 -16.56
CA LEU A 42 -13.41 -2.18 -16.36
C LEU A 42 -14.38 -1.21 -17.07
N VAL A 43 -14.04 0.08 -17.09
CA VAL A 43 -14.81 1.10 -17.82
C VAL A 43 -14.66 0.91 -19.34
N LEU A 44 -13.43 0.68 -19.83
CA LEU A 44 -13.16 0.46 -21.26
C LEU A 44 -13.88 -0.77 -21.82
N TYR A 45 -13.90 -1.87 -21.07
CA TYR A 45 -14.61 -3.09 -21.44
C TYR A 45 -16.13 -3.04 -21.12
N ASN A 46 -16.64 -1.90 -20.64
CA ASN A 46 -18.04 -1.65 -20.33
C ASN A 46 -18.68 -2.67 -19.36
N TYR A 47 -17.92 -3.10 -18.34
CA TYR A 47 -18.42 -3.95 -17.26
C TYR A 47 -19.20 -3.13 -16.22
N TRP A 48 -20.27 -2.46 -16.67
CA TRP A 48 -21.10 -1.55 -15.87
C TRP A 48 -21.60 -2.19 -14.57
N PHE A 49 -21.97 -3.47 -14.63
CA PHE A 49 -22.43 -4.23 -13.47
C PHE A 49 -21.37 -4.38 -12.38
N LEU A 50 -20.08 -4.29 -12.69
CA LEU A 50 -19.03 -4.47 -11.69
C LEU A 50 -18.52 -3.12 -11.15
N TYR A 51 -18.30 -2.13 -12.01
CA TYR A 51 -17.71 -0.86 -11.55
C TYR A 51 -18.73 0.05 -10.86
N ILE A 52 -20.02 0.04 -11.25
CA ILE A 52 -21.05 0.86 -10.58
C ILE A 52 -21.23 0.51 -9.11
N PRO A 53 -21.54 -0.75 -8.74
CA PRO A 53 -21.70 -1.09 -7.33
C PRO A 53 -20.41 -0.88 -6.54
N TYR A 54 -19.24 -1.08 -7.17
CA TYR A 54 -17.96 -0.76 -6.54
C TYR A 54 -17.82 0.74 -6.24
N LEU A 55 -18.13 1.62 -7.20
CA LEU A 55 -18.09 3.08 -7.00
C LEU A 55 -19.10 3.55 -5.96
N VAL A 56 -20.30 2.96 -5.93
CA VAL A 56 -21.33 3.25 -4.92
C VAL A 56 -20.86 2.83 -3.53
N TRP A 57 -20.29 1.63 -3.40
CA TRP A 57 -19.69 1.15 -2.16
C TRP A 57 -18.55 2.06 -1.71
N PHE A 58 -17.66 2.43 -2.63
CA PHE A 58 -16.54 3.31 -2.37
C PHE A 58 -16.98 4.71 -1.92
N TYR A 59 -18.04 5.27 -2.50
CA TYR A 59 -18.64 6.52 -2.04
C TYR A 59 -19.17 6.43 -0.60
N TYR A 60 -19.80 5.31 -0.25
CA TYR A 60 -20.30 5.08 1.11
C TYR A 60 -19.16 4.87 2.11
N ASP A 61 -18.11 4.15 1.72
CA ASP A 61 -16.94 3.85 2.55
C ASP A 61 -15.90 4.99 2.57
N TRP A 62 -16.13 6.10 1.85
CA TRP A 62 -15.19 7.22 1.71
C TRP A 62 -14.74 7.83 3.04
N ARG A 63 -15.56 7.73 4.10
CA ARG A 63 -15.25 8.26 5.45
C ARG A 63 -14.44 7.28 6.33
N THR A 64 -14.30 6.04 5.92
CA THR A 64 -13.55 5.01 6.65
C THR A 64 -12.06 5.33 6.86
N PRO A 65 -11.31 5.93 5.90
CA PRO A 65 -9.90 6.27 6.12
C PRO A 65 -9.66 7.36 7.18
N GLU A 66 -10.62 8.27 7.40
CA GLU A 66 -10.50 9.35 8.41
C GLU A 66 -10.64 8.85 9.85
N GLN A 67 -11.27 7.69 10.05
CA GLN A 67 -11.54 7.12 11.38
C GLN A 67 -10.38 6.28 11.93
N GLY A 68 -9.23 6.28 11.23
CA GLY A 68 -8.12 5.38 11.52
C GLY A 68 -8.48 3.97 11.06
N GLY A 69 -7.88 3.55 9.94
CA GLY A 69 -8.22 2.33 9.23
C GLY A 69 -8.50 1.11 10.11
N ARG A 70 -9.46 0.28 9.68
CA ARG A 70 -9.95 -0.89 10.41
C ARG A 70 -8.77 -1.73 10.90
N ARG A 71 -8.70 -1.99 12.21
CA ARG A 71 -7.62 -2.81 12.79
C ARG A 71 -7.78 -4.25 12.32
N TRP A 72 -6.85 -4.70 11.49
CA TRP A 72 -6.80 -6.09 11.04
C TRP A 72 -5.73 -6.82 11.84
N ASN A 73 -6.17 -7.61 12.82
CA ASN A 73 -5.28 -8.38 13.70
C ASN A 73 -4.31 -9.27 12.90
N TRP A 74 -4.73 -9.77 11.74
CA TRP A 74 -3.89 -10.57 10.87
C TRP A 74 -2.70 -9.80 10.29
N VAL A 75 -2.93 -8.58 9.78
CA VAL A 75 -1.87 -7.70 9.25
C VAL A 75 -0.93 -7.27 10.37
N GLN A 76 -1.47 -7.00 11.56
CA GLN A 76 -0.66 -6.61 12.73
C GLN A 76 0.19 -7.76 13.28
N SER A 77 -0.21 -9.03 13.05
CA SER A 77 0.53 -10.21 13.48
C SER A 77 1.65 -10.64 12.53
N TRP A 78 1.85 -9.95 11.40
CA TRP A 78 2.86 -10.34 10.42
C TRP A 78 4.29 -10.21 10.97
N PRO A 79 5.19 -11.14 10.59
CA PRO A 79 6.58 -11.13 11.04
C PRO A 79 7.38 -9.91 10.57
N VAL A 80 6.85 -9.14 9.60
CA VAL A 80 7.40 -7.86 9.15
C VAL A 80 7.29 -6.76 10.22
N TRP A 81 6.33 -6.89 11.15
CA TRP A 81 6.08 -5.92 12.23
C TRP A 81 6.67 -6.35 13.59
N LYS A 82 7.33 -7.50 13.65
CA LYS A 82 8.09 -7.97 14.83
C LYS A 82 9.55 -7.54 14.71
#